data_AF-A0A7C1CFP6-F1
#
_entry.id   AF-A0A7C1CFP6-F1
#
_cell.length_a   1.000
_cell.length_b   1.000
_cell.length_c   1.000
_cell.angle_alpha   90.00
_cell.angle_beta   90.00
_cell.angle_gamma   90.00
#
_symmetry.space_group_name_H-M   'P 1'
#
loop_
_entity.id
_entity.type
_entity.pdbx_description
1 polymer ?
#
loop_
_entity_poly.entity_id
_entity_poly.type
_entity_poly.pdbx_seq_one_letter_code
_entity_poly.pdbx_strand_id
1 'polypeptide(L)'
;MPYKVTIIPGDGIGKEVSMAARRCVDATGVKISWDEQIAGEEAMIKSGTVLPDQVLASIRKNKVAIKGPITTPVGKGFRSVNVRLRMSLDLYACLRPCRMYEGVKTRYKDVDLIVVRENTEDLYAGIEFAEGEDKTKEAIEYIKKISGFPVRKDSAIGIKP
;
A
#
# COMPACT_ATOMS: atom_id res chain seq x y z
N MET A 1 -28.51 -9.54 -8.79
CA MET A 1 -27.38 -9.29 -9.71
C MET A 1 -26.08 -9.66 -9.00
N PRO A 2 -25.03 -10.14 -9.70
CA PRO A 2 -23.76 -10.47 -9.06
C PRO A 2 -23.05 -9.20 -8.57
N TYR A 3 -22.34 -9.28 -7.44
CA TYR A 3 -21.47 -8.22 -6.95
C TYR A 3 -20.26 -8.09 -7.87
N LYS A 4 -19.89 -6.87 -8.27
CA LYS A 4 -18.68 -6.63 -9.07
C LYS A 4 -17.52 -6.35 -8.13
N VAL A 5 -16.45 -7.13 -8.23
CA VAL A 5 -15.28 -7.00 -7.37
C VAL A 5 -14.02 -7.04 -8.23
N THR A 6 -13.15 -6.05 -8.06
CA THR A 6 -11.83 -6.06 -8.69
C THR A 6 -10.92 -7.05 -7.98
N ILE A 7 -10.22 -7.91 -8.72
CA ILE A 7 -9.17 -8.77 -8.17
C ILE A 7 -7.84 -8.47 -8.82
N ILE A 8 -6.82 -8.24 -8.00
CA ILE A 8 -5.43 -7.99 -8.45
C ILE A 8 -4.58 -9.12 -7.86
N PRO A 9 -4.26 -10.17 -8.64
CA PRO A 9 -3.52 -11.32 -8.10
C PRO A 9 -2.16 -10.93 -7.50
N GLY A 10 -1.49 -9.93 -8.06
CA GLY A 10 -0.20 -9.44 -7.60
C GLY A 10 0.98 -10.32 -8.05
N ASP A 11 2.10 -10.18 -7.36
CA ASP A 11 3.40 -10.76 -7.73
C ASP A 11 3.82 -11.88 -6.77
N GLY A 12 4.77 -12.73 -7.21
CA GLY A 12 5.29 -13.85 -6.43
C GLY A 12 4.18 -14.79 -5.93
N ILE A 13 4.14 -15.02 -4.61
CA ILE A 13 3.08 -15.83 -3.96
C ILE A 13 1.67 -15.25 -4.13
N GLY A 14 1.56 -13.99 -4.58
CA GLY A 14 0.29 -13.28 -4.69
C GLY A 14 -0.72 -14.00 -5.58
N LYS A 15 -0.26 -14.55 -6.71
CA LYS A 15 -1.12 -15.30 -7.63
C LYS A 15 -1.75 -16.50 -6.95
N GLU A 16 -0.94 -17.30 -6.25
CA GLU A 16 -1.40 -18.51 -5.58
C GLU A 16 -2.40 -18.21 -4.45
N VAL A 17 -2.08 -17.28 -3.56
CA VAL A 17 -2.93 -16.95 -2.41
C VAL A 17 -4.22 -16.22 -2.83
N SER A 18 -4.16 -15.37 -3.86
CA SER A 18 -5.35 -14.66 -4.36
C SER A 18 -6.32 -15.63 -5.03
N MET A 19 -5.82 -16.60 -5.80
CA MET A 19 -6.67 -17.62 -6.41
C MET A 19 -7.25 -18.58 -5.38
N ALA A 20 -6.51 -18.92 -4.33
CA ALA A 20 -7.05 -19.67 -3.20
C ALA A 20 -8.17 -18.90 -2.49
N ALA A 21 -7.96 -17.61 -2.19
CA ALA A 21 -8.97 -16.76 -1.59
C ALA A 21 -10.24 -16.66 -2.46
N ARG A 22 -10.09 -16.47 -3.77
CA ARG A 22 -11.22 -16.48 -4.73
C ARG A 22 -12.02 -17.78 -4.66
N ARG A 23 -11.35 -18.95 -4.68
CA ARG A 23 -12.04 -20.25 -4.56
C ARG A 23 -12.82 -20.37 -3.25
N CYS A 24 -12.25 -19.93 -2.13
CA CYS A 24 -12.95 -19.94 -0.84
C CYS A 24 -14.19 -19.04 -0.86
N VAL A 25 -14.10 -17.85 -1.46
CA VAL A 25 -15.24 -16.93 -1.59
C VAL A 25 -16.30 -17.50 -2.53
N ASP A 26 -15.91 -18.05 -3.69
CA ASP A 26 -16.84 -18.65 -4.65
C ASP A 26 -17.61 -19.83 -4.01
N ALA A 27 -16.95 -20.63 -3.16
CA ALA A 27 -17.55 -21.74 -2.43
C ALA A 27 -18.63 -21.32 -1.41
N THR A 28 -18.69 -20.05 -1.01
CA THR A 28 -19.77 -19.53 -0.13
C THR A 28 -21.11 -19.42 -0.85
N GLY A 29 -21.14 -19.52 -2.18
CA GLY A 29 -22.34 -19.33 -3.00
C GLY A 29 -22.67 -17.86 -3.29
N VAL A 30 -21.89 -16.91 -2.78
CA VAL A 30 -22.03 -15.49 -3.12
C VAL A 30 -21.69 -15.29 -4.60
N LYS A 31 -22.62 -14.72 -5.36
CA LYS A 31 -22.44 -14.46 -6.79
C LYS A 31 -21.54 -13.23 -7.00
N ILE A 32 -20.26 -13.46 -7.31
CA ILE A 32 -19.29 -12.41 -7.63
C ILE A 32 -18.91 -12.46 -9.11
N SER A 33 -18.94 -11.30 -9.76
CA SER A 33 -18.36 -11.05 -11.07
C SER A 33 -16.97 -10.45 -10.86
N TRP A 34 -15.95 -11.30 -10.96
CA TRP A 34 -14.55 -10.90 -10.79
C TRP A 34 -14.06 -10.10 -12.00
N ASP A 35 -13.57 -8.88 -11.74
CA ASP A 35 -12.88 -8.03 -12.70
C ASP A 35 -11.38 -8.11 -12.43
N GLU A 36 -10.69 -8.97 -13.18
CA GLU A 36 -9.26 -9.22 -12.98
C GLU A 36 -8.41 -8.11 -13.59
N GLN A 37 -7.55 -7.51 -12.77
CA GLN A 37 -6.69 -6.39 -13.13
C GLN A 37 -5.23 -6.71 -12.81
N ILE A 38 -4.33 -6.20 -13.64
CA ILE A 38 -2.89 -6.49 -13.54
C ILE A 38 -2.16 -5.26 -12.99
N ALA A 39 -1.41 -5.46 -11.91
CA ALA A 39 -0.50 -4.48 -11.32
C ALA A 39 0.78 -5.20 -10.87
N GLY A 40 1.87 -4.45 -10.67
CA GLY A 40 3.17 -5.02 -10.27
C GLY A 40 4.10 -5.28 -11.43
N GLU A 41 4.91 -6.33 -11.30
CA GLU A 41 5.96 -6.70 -12.27
C GLU A 41 5.36 -7.02 -13.65
N GLU A 42 4.25 -7.76 -13.67
CA GLU A 42 3.56 -8.11 -14.92
C GLU A 42 3.01 -6.89 -15.64
N ALA A 43 2.49 -5.90 -14.89
CA ALA A 43 2.03 -4.65 -15.47
C ALA A 43 3.20 -3.83 -16.02
N MET A 44 4.34 -3.82 -15.32
CA MET A 44 5.53 -3.11 -15.77
C MET A 44 6.03 -3.65 -17.12
N ILE A 45 6.06 -4.98 -17.29
CA ILE A 45 6.48 -5.63 -18.53
C ILE A 45 5.52 -5.30 -19.68
N LYS A 46 4.20 -5.32 -19.42
CA LYS A 46 3.17 -5.15 -20.47
C LYS A 46 2.90 -3.69 -20.85
N SER A 47 2.98 -2.78 -19.88
CA SER A 47 2.45 -1.42 -20.02
C SER A 47 3.45 -0.32 -19.63
N GLY A 48 4.67 -0.68 -19.22
CA GLY A 48 5.69 0.27 -18.80
C GLY A 48 5.42 0.95 -17.46
N THR A 49 4.40 0.50 -16.71
CA THR A 49 4.06 1.04 -15.40
C THR A 49 3.64 -0.08 -14.43
N VAL A 50 4.06 0.03 -13.17
CA VAL A 50 3.68 -0.90 -12.10
C VAL A 50 2.23 -0.76 -11.64
N LEU A 51 1.58 0.36 -11.95
CA LEU A 51 0.18 0.60 -11.63
C LEU A 51 -0.50 1.34 -12.79
N PRO A 52 -1.10 0.60 -13.74
CA PRO A 52 -1.89 1.17 -14.83
C PRO A 52 -3.14 1.89 -14.32
N ASP A 53 -3.54 2.98 -14.98
CA ASP A 53 -4.70 3.78 -14.56
C ASP A 53 -6.02 3.00 -14.64
N GLN A 54 -6.11 1.99 -15.53
CA GLN A 54 -7.25 1.09 -15.61
C GLN A 54 -7.50 0.35 -14.29
N VAL A 55 -6.46 0.03 -13.52
CA VAL A 55 -6.59 -0.61 -12.20
C VAL A 55 -7.36 0.31 -11.26
N LEU A 56 -6.96 1.59 -11.18
CA LEU A 56 -7.63 2.59 -10.36
C LEU A 56 -9.07 2.85 -10.85
N ALA A 57 -9.28 2.89 -12.17
CA ALA A 57 -10.61 3.05 -12.74
C ALA A 57 -11.55 1.89 -12.39
N SER A 58 -11.05 0.65 -12.46
CA SER A 58 -11.78 -0.56 -12.07
C SER A 58 -12.15 -0.51 -10.59
N ILE A 59 -11.21 -0.20 -9.69
CA ILE A 59 -11.49 -0.09 -8.25
C ILE A 59 -12.51 1.02 -7.97
N ARG A 60 -12.37 2.19 -8.58
CA ARG A 60 -13.32 3.31 -8.40
C ARG A 60 -14.72 2.98 -8.92
N LYS A 61 -14.82 2.17 -9.98
CA LYS A 61 -16.09 1.69 -10.55
C LYS A 61 -16.75 0.64 -9.66
N ASN A 62 -15.99 -0.37 -9.24
CA ASN A 62 -16.51 -1.53 -8.50
C ASN A 62 -16.59 -1.28 -6.99
N LYS A 63 -15.90 -0.27 -6.45
CA LYS A 63 -15.81 0.13 -5.03
C LYS A 63 -15.14 -0.88 -4.10
N VAL A 64 -15.05 -2.15 -4.50
CA VAL A 64 -14.47 -3.23 -3.72
C VAL A 64 -13.36 -3.91 -4.53
N ALA A 65 -12.22 -4.13 -3.89
CA ALA A 65 -11.09 -4.81 -4.50
C ALA A 65 -10.38 -5.76 -3.53
N ILE A 66 -9.91 -6.89 -4.06
CA ILE A 66 -9.03 -7.84 -3.36
C ILE A 66 -7.69 -7.82 -4.07
N LYS A 67 -6.58 -7.71 -3.32
CA LYS A 67 -5.24 -7.71 -3.90
C LYS A 67 -4.24 -8.60 -3.16
N GLY A 68 -3.54 -9.46 -3.91
CA GLY A 68 -2.35 -10.15 -3.41
C GLY A 68 -1.16 -9.21 -3.21
N PRO A 69 -0.08 -9.63 -2.54
CA PRO A 69 1.17 -8.87 -2.43
C PRO A 69 1.69 -8.43 -3.81
N ILE A 70 2.25 -7.23 -3.88
CA ILE A 70 2.81 -6.62 -5.10
C ILE A 70 4.24 -6.18 -4.79
N THR A 71 5.20 -6.58 -5.62
CA THR A 71 6.60 -6.21 -5.44
C THR A 71 6.77 -4.72 -5.66
N THR A 72 7.49 -4.05 -4.76
CA THR A 72 7.92 -2.66 -4.95
C THR A 72 9.44 -2.67 -5.13
N PRO A 73 10.00 -2.15 -6.23
CA PRO A 73 11.45 -2.03 -6.39
C PRO A 73 12.04 -1.18 -5.27
N VAL A 74 13.07 -1.68 -4.58
CA VAL A 74 13.78 -0.94 -3.53
C VAL A 74 14.81 0.00 -4.19
N GLY A 75 14.87 1.26 -3.75
CA GLY A 75 16.00 2.16 -4.01
C GLY A 75 15.97 2.96 -5.33
N LYS A 76 15.00 2.77 -6.22
CA LYS A 76 14.83 3.62 -7.41
C LYS A 76 13.51 4.36 -7.34
N GLY A 77 13.48 5.62 -6.90
CA GLY A 77 12.50 6.70 -7.17
C GLY A 77 10.98 6.43 -7.23
N PHE A 78 10.50 5.20 -7.04
CA PHE A 78 9.13 4.79 -7.23
C PHE A 78 8.43 4.79 -5.87
N ARG A 79 7.38 5.59 -5.75
CA ARG A 79 6.42 5.46 -4.66
C ARG A 79 5.81 4.06 -4.72
N SER A 80 5.79 3.36 -3.58
CA SER A 80 5.20 2.03 -3.47
C SER A 80 3.82 1.97 -4.10
N VAL A 81 3.53 0.92 -4.88
CA VAL A 81 2.20 0.69 -5.48
C VAL A 81 1.10 0.75 -4.41
N ASN A 82 1.38 0.19 -3.23
CA ASN A 82 0.44 0.22 -2.11
C ASN A 82 0.19 1.65 -1.60
N VAL A 83 1.23 2.47 -1.49
CA VAL A 83 1.09 3.89 -1.08
C VAL A 83 0.31 4.65 -2.15
N ARG A 84 0.68 4.49 -3.43
CA ARG A 84 -0.03 5.15 -4.54
C ARG A 84 -1.51 4.77 -4.59
N LEU A 85 -1.85 3.48 -4.40
CA LEU A 85 -3.24 3.02 -4.30
C LEU A 85 -3.99 3.72 -3.18
N ARG A 86 -3.42 3.77 -1.97
CA ARG A 86 -4.05 4.37 -0.79
C ARG A 86 -4.31 5.85 -0.99
N MET A 87 -3.31 6.60 -1.43
CA MET A 87 -3.44 8.03 -1.68
C MET A 87 -4.41 8.33 -2.83
N SER A 88 -4.33 7.56 -3.93
CA SER A 88 -5.17 7.82 -5.12
C SER A 88 -6.64 7.48 -4.92
N LEU A 89 -6.95 6.66 -3.93
CA LEU A 89 -8.30 6.19 -3.60
C LEU A 89 -8.80 6.73 -2.26
N ASP A 90 -8.03 7.61 -1.61
CA ASP A 90 -8.35 8.18 -0.29
C ASP A 90 -8.70 7.12 0.78
N LEU A 91 -7.89 6.06 0.82
CA LEU A 91 -8.07 4.95 1.78
C LEU A 91 -7.40 5.28 3.12
N TYR A 92 -7.95 6.29 3.81
CA TYR A 92 -7.39 6.89 5.02
C TYR A 92 -7.27 5.92 6.23
N ALA A 93 -8.09 4.88 6.29
CA ALA A 93 -8.08 3.89 7.38
C ALA A 93 -7.53 2.53 6.91
N CYS A 94 -6.47 2.06 7.57
CA CYS A 94 -5.98 0.70 7.45
C CYS A 94 -6.41 -0.12 8.67
N LEU A 95 -7.47 -0.91 8.49
CA LEU A 95 -7.98 -1.83 9.50
C LEU A 95 -7.20 -3.15 9.47
N ARG A 96 -6.74 -3.61 10.64
CA ARG A 96 -6.05 -4.89 10.80
C ARG A 96 -6.65 -5.68 11.97
N PRO A 97 -7.64 -6.54 11.71
CA PRO A 97 -8.12 -7.49 12.70
C PRO A 97 -7.01 -8.49 13.06
N CYS A 98 -6.76 -8.64 14.35
CA CYS A 98 -5.79 -9.57 14.92
C CYS A 98 -6.52 -10.46 15.91
N ARG A 99 -6.78 -11.71 15.51
CA ARG A 99 -7.46 -12.71 16.33
C ARG A 99 -6.70 -14.03 16.32
N MET A 100 -6.80 -14.76 17.41
CA MET A 100 -6.32 -16.14 17.47
C MET A 100 -7.25 -17.07 16.69
N TYR A 101 -6.68 -18.08 16.03
CA TYR A 101 -7.44 -19.14 15.36
C TYR A 101 -7.12 -20.49 16.02
N GLU A 102 -8.15 -21.30 16.21
CA GLU A 102 -7.99 -22.66 16.73
C GLU A 102 -7.02 -23.47 15.85
N GLY A 103 -6.13 -24.24 16.49
CA GLY A 103 -5.09 -25.01 15.82
C GLY A 103 -3.81 -24.24 15.46
N VAL A 104 -3.79 -22.91 15.55
CA VAL A 104 -2.57 -22.10 15.32
C VAL A 104 -1.79 -21.95 16.63
N LYS A 105 -0.55 -22.44 16.66
CA LYS A 105 0.33 -22.31 17.83
C LYS A 105 0.85 -20.88 17.96
N THR A 106 0.60 -20.24 19.10
CA THR A 106 1.02 -18.86 19.40
C THR A 106 1.65 -18.76 20.79
N ARG A 107 2.48 -17.74 21.01
CA ARG A 107 3.06 -17.43 22.34
C ARG A 107 2.04 -16.84 23.31
N TYR A 108 1.10 -16.05 22.79
CA TYR A 108 0.07 -15.35 23.55
C TYR A 108 -1.29 -15.99 23.34
N LYS A 109 -2.16 -15.87 24.35
CA LYS A 109 -3.54 -16.35 24.34
C LYS A 109 -4.51 -15.16 24.32
N ASP A 110 -5.77 -15.44 23.94
CA ASP A 110 -6.90 -14.50 24.06
C ASP A 110 -6.69 -13.16 23.33
N VAL A 111 -5.97 -13.18 22.20
CA VAL A 111 -5.81 -12.02 21.34
C VAL A 111 -7.07 -11.86 20.49
N ASP A 112 -7.80 -10.76 20.72
CA ASP A 112 -8.91 -10.29 19.88
C ASP A 112 -8.93 -8.75 19.88
N LEU A 113 -8.38 -8.15 18.82
CA LEU A 113 -8.30 -6.71 18.67
C LEU A 113 -8.34 -6.29 17.20
N ILE A 114 -8.67 -5.03 16.96
CA ILE A 114 -8.57 -4.41 15.64
C ILE A 114 -7.64 -3.20 15.77
N VAL A 115 -6.56 -3.20 14.98
CA VAL A 115 -5.73 -2.00 14.83
C VAL A 115 -6.37 -1.10 13.78
N VAL A 116 -6.72 0.12 14.19
CA VAL A 116 -7.13 1.21 13.29
C VAL A 116 -5.92 2.10 13.08
N ARG A 117 -5.31 2.02 11.90
CA ARG A 117 -4.10 2.76 11.55
C ARG A 117 -4.42 3.85 10.53
N GLU A 118 -4.04 5.09 10.81
CA GLU A 118 -3.98 6.18 9.83
C GLU A 118 -3.06 5.78 8.65
N ASN A 119 -3.47 6.09 7.42
CA ASN A 119 -2.93 5.46 6.21
C ASN A 119 -2.70 6.40 5.03
N THR A 120 -2.78 7.71 5.27
CA THR A 120 -2.62 8.80 4.30
C THR A 120 -1.44 9.73 4.59
N GLU A 121 -1.01 9.85 5.85
CA GLU A 121 -0.02 10.83 6.29
C GLU A 121 1.22 10.17 6.94
N ASP A 122 1.81 10.84 7.94
CA ASP A 122 3.05 10.45 8.61
C ASP A 122 4.23 10.38 7.61
N LEU A 123 5.34 9.77 8.02
CA LEU A 123 6.52 9.54 7.18
C LEU A 123 6.18 8.75 5.90
N TYR A 124 5.06 8.03 5.85
CA TYR A 124 4.60 7.33 4.65
C TYR A 124 4.15 8.26 3.52
N ALA A 125 3.93 9.55 3.79
CA ALA A 125 3.75 10.57 2.76
C ALA A 125 4.98 10.70 1.83
N GLY A 126 6.16 10.26 2.30
CA GLY A 126 7.39 10.20 1.51
C GLY A 126 7.90 11.58 1.12
N ILE A 127 7.78 12.56 2.00
CA ILE A 127 8.33 13.91 1.84
C ILE A 127 9.76 13.88 2.39
N GLU A 128 10.72 13.54 1.53
CA GLU A 128 12.10 13.24 1.92
C GLU A 128 13.11 14.02 1.06
N PHE A 129 14.21 14.42 1.68
CA PHE A 129 15.30 15.20 1.12
C PHE A 129 16.62 14.48 1.42
N ALA A 130 17.37 14.09 0.38
CA ALA A 130 18.57 13.29 0.54
C ALA A 130 19.75 14.14 1.03
N GLU A 131 20.65 13.53 1.79
CA GLU A 131 21.88 14.19 2.24
C GLU A 131 22.71 14.71 1.04
N GLY A 132 23.33 15.87 1.22
CA GLY A 132 24.25 16.44 0.23
C GLY A 132 23.59 17.25 -0.90
N GLU A 133 22.30 17.06 -1.14
CA GLU A 133 21.54 17.84 -2.13
C GLU A 133 21.35 19.31 -1.67
N ASP A 134 21.40 20.25 -2.63
CA ASP A 134 21.32 21.68 -2.30
C ASP A 134 19.97 22.08 -1.71
N LYS A 135 18.87 21.50 -2.20
CA LYS A 135 17.53 21.67 -1.60
C LYS A 135 17.46 21.19 -0.14
N THR A 136 18.27 20.19 0.24
CA THR A 136 18.32 19.67 1.61
C THR A 136 19.04 20.65 2.51
N LYS A 137 20.16 21.22 2.05
CA LYS A 137 20.87 22.28 2.76
C LYS A 137 19.99 23.52 2.96
N GLU A 138 19.25 23.91 1.92
CA GLU A 138 18.28 25.00 1.99
C GLU A 138 17.19 24.71 3.04
N ALA A 139 16.63 23.50 3.04
CA ALA A 139 15.64 23.08 4.03
C ALA A 139 16.22 23.10 5.46
N ILE A 140 17.45 22.63 5.67
CA ILE A 140 18.15 22.65 6.97
C ILE A 140 18.28 24.09 7.48
N GLU A 141 18.79 25.00 6.64
CA GLU A 141 18.98 26.40 7.03
C GLU A 141 17.63 27.10 7.27
N TYR A 142 16.62 26.79 6.48
CA TYR A 142 15.26 27.31 6.69
C TYR A 142 14.67 26.82 8.01
N ILE A 143 14.73 25.52 8.31
CA ILE A 143 14.25 24.94 9.57
C ILE A 143 14.95 25.60 10.75
N LYS A 144 16.28 25.75 10.69
CA LYS A 144 17.05 26.45 11.72
C LYS A 144 16.59 27.90 11.88
N LYS A 145 16.35 28.61 10.79
CA LYS A 145 15.86 30.00 10.80
C LYS A 145 14.48 30.14 11.45
N ILE A 146 13.53 29.25 11.15
CA ILE A 146 12.14 29.38 11.63
C ILE A 146 11.91 28.76 13.02
N SER A 147 12.64 27.70 13.36
CA SER A 147 12.41 26.94 14.60
C SER A 147 13.49 27.18 15.66
N GLY A 148 14.65 27.71 15.27
CA GLY A 148 15.83 27.78 16.14
C GLY A 148 16.51 26.42 16.37
N PHE A 149 15.96 25.32 15.86
CA PHE A 149 16.51 23.98 16.09
C PHE A 149 17.70 23.70 15.16
N PRO A 150 18.88 23.37 15.70
CA PRO A 150 20.08 23.13 14.88
C PRO A 150 20.10 21.70 14.33
N VAL A 151 19.62 21.53 13.09
CA VAL A 151 19.81 20.28 12.33
C VAL A 151 21.26 20.23 11.79
N ARG A 152 21.90 19.07 11.84
CA ARG A 152 23.27 18.91 11.31
C ARG A 152 23.27 19.03 9.78
N LYS A 153 24.30 19.68 9.22
CA LYS A 153 24.39 19.99 7.77
C LYS A 153 24.55 18.76 6.88
N ASP A 154 25.01 17.65 7.45
CA ASP A 154 25.20 16.33 6.86
C ASP A 154 23.99 15.40 7.15
N SER A 155 22.81 15.96 7.42
CA SER A 155 21.59 15.16 7.63
C SER A 155 20.73 15.11 6.38
N ALA A 156 20.16 13.94 6.10
CA ALA A 156 18.93 13.84 5.31
C ALA A 156 17.73 14.33 6.15
N ILE A 157 16.68 14.83 5.49
CA ILE A 157 15.46 15.30 6.16
C ILE A 157 14.25 14.48 5.68
N GLY A 158 13.42 14.06 6.61
CA GLY A 158 12.05 13.61 6.35
C GLY A 158 11.05 14.56 7.01
N ILE A 159 9.97 14.89 6.31
CA ILE A 159 8.86 15.68 6.86
C ILE A 159 7.72 14.72 7.23
N LYS A 160 7.25 14.84 8.47
CA LYS A 160 6.08 14.15 8.98
C LYS A 160 4.91 15.16 9.02
N PRO A 161 4.05 15.21 7.98
CA PRO A 161 2.83 16.00 8.01
C PRO A 161 1.85 15.44 9.06
#